data_AF-A0A9J7LI07-F1
#
_entry.id   AF-A0A9J7LI07-F1
#
_cell.length_a   1.000
_cell.length_b   1.000
_cell.length_c   1.000
_cell.angle_alpha   90.00
_cell.angle_beta   90.00
_cell.angle_gamma   90.00
#
_symmetry.space_group_name_H-M   'P 1'
#
loop_
_entity.id
_entity.type
_entity.pdbx_description
1 polymer ?
#
loop_
_entity_poly.entity_id
_entity_poly.type
_entity_poly.pdbx_seq_one_letter_code
_entity_poly.pdbx_strand_id
1 'polypeptide(L)'
;MPEDYPELVENYCRNPDWKGGTIWCYTMDPDTRWEYCRHPACHFACMGNSGSEYHGNVSETIRGKTCQRWDVDVHMHKYKPEKYTELVENYCRNPGGDEPGLWCYTTDPNTYWEFCCNPACP
;
A
#
# COMPACT_ATOMS: atom_id res chain seq x y z
N MET A 1 -25.58 3.03 7.79
CA MET A 1 -26.70 2.18 7.34
C MET A 1 -26.14 1.19 6.32
N PRO A 2 -26.43 -0.11 6.44
CA PRO A 2 -25.86 -1.18 5.60
C PRO A 2 -26.44 -1.30 4.18
N GLU A 3 -27.23 -0.33 3.73
CA GLU A 3 -27.97 -0.42 2.46
C GLU A 3 -27.11 -0.11 1.23
N ASP A 4 -25.99 0.58 1.40
CA ASP A 4 -25.09 0.97 0.28
C ASP A 4 -23.97 -0.04 0.01
N TYR A 5 -23.66 -0.95 0.95
CA TYR A 5 -22.56 -1.91 0.84
C TYR A 5 -22.91 -3.26 1.48
N PRO A 6 -23.69 -4.12 0.80
CA PRO A 6 -24.14 -5.41 1.34
C PRO A 6 -23.01 -6.41 1.65
N GLU A 7 -21.77 -6.10 1.24
CA GLU A 7 -20.58 -6.93 1.46
C GLU A 7 -19.82 -6.61 2.76
N LEU A 8 -20.21 -5.53 3.46
CA LEU A 8 -19.68 -5.15 4.77
C LEU A 8 -20.42 -5.92 5.89
N VAL A 9 -20.23 -7.24 5.88
CA VAL A 9 -20.76 -8.15 6.90
C VAL A 9 -19.76 -8.25 8.05
N GLU A 10 -20.24 -8.17 9.30
CA GLU A 10 -19.45 -8.32 10.53
C GLU A 10 -18.28 -7.30 10.65
N ASN A 11 -17.21 -7.66 11.36
CA ASN A 11 -16.02 -6.84 11.60
C ASN A 11 -14.85 -7.23 10.69
N TYR A 12 -15.14 -7.86 9.55
CA TYR A 12 -14.08 -8.28 8.63
C TYR A 12 -13.45 -7.08 7.92
N CYS A 13 -12.15 -7.20 7.70
CA CYS A 13 -11.39 -6.22 6.94
C CYS A 13 -11.80 -6.21 5.47
N ARG A 14 -12.12 -5.04 4.94
CA ARG A 14 -12.57 -4.83 3.56
C ARG A 14 -11.98 -3.55 3.01
N ASN A 15 -12.01 -3.41 1.70
CA ASN A 15 -11.71 -2.17 1.01
C ASN A 15 -12.78 -2.01 -0.09
N PRO A 16 -14.00 -1.56 0.26
CA PRO A 16 -15.14 -1.57 -0.66
C PRO A 16 -14.98 -0.58 -1.82
N ASP A 17 -14.24 0.50 -1.61
CA ASP A 17 -13.98 1.55 -2.59
C ASP A 17 -12.75 1.24 -3.48
N TRP A 18 -11.86 0.35 -3.05
CA TRP A 18 -10.64 -0.05 -3.74
C TRP A 18 -9.76 1.13 -4.19
N LYS A 19 -9.96 2.31 -3.61
CA LYS A 19 -9.26 3.54 -3.96
C LYS A 19 -8.02 3.68 -3.08
N GLY A 20 -6.96 3.02 -3.52
CA GLY A 20 -5.68 3.03 -2.80
C GLY A 20 -5.69 2.19 -1.53
N GLY A 21 -4.50 1.96 -0.98
CA GLY A 21 -4.32 1.20 0.27
C GLY A 21 -4.64 -0.29 0.16
N THR A 22 -4.88 -0.92 1.31
CA THR A 22 -5.20 -2.36 1.45
C THR A 22 -6.52 -2.53 2.20
N ILE A 23 -6.84 -3.75 2.62
CA ILE A 23 -8.01 -4.04 3.46
C ILE A 23 -7.88 -3.33 4.82
N TRP A 24 -8.96 -2.72 5.28
CA TRP A 24 -9.02 -1.99 6.55
C TRP A 24 -10.30 -2.33 7.29
N CYS A 25 -10.38 -2.00 8.58
CA CYS A 25 -11.61 -2.08 9.36
C CYS A 25 -11.71 -0.92 10.36
N TYR A 26 -12.92 -0.69 10.87
CA TYR A 26 -13.11 0.17 12.03
C TYR A 26 -12.64 -0.55 13.28
N THR A 27 -11.95 0.16 14.17
CA THR A 27 -11.50 -0.43 15.43
C THR A 27 -12.54 -0.19 16.55
N MET A 28 -12.37 -0.89 17.67
CA MET A 28 -13.16 -0.65 18.89
C MET A 28 -12.51 0.38 19.81
N ASP A 29 -11.29 0.81 19.51
CA ASP A 29 -10.58 1.83 20.27
C ASP A 29 -11.19 3.22 19.97
N PRO A 30 -11.67 3.96 20.99
CA PRO A 30 -12.24 5.29 20.79
C PRO A 30 -11.25 6.29 20.19
N ASP A 31 -9.94 6.10 20.37
CA ASP A 31 -8.91 6.99 19.85
C ASP A 31 -8.52 6.65 18.40
N THR A 32 -8.86 5.44 17.95
CA THR A 32 -8.44 4.93 16.64
C THR A 32 -9.64 4.54 15.80
N ARG A 33 -10.10 5.48 14.97
CA ARG A 33 -11.32 5.26 14.17
C ARG A 33 -11.20 4.06 13.23
N TRP A 34 -10.09 3.88 12.54
CA TRP A 34 -9.87 2.78 11.59
C TRP A 34 -8.38 2.44 11.49
N GLU A 35 -8.08 1.20 11.12
CA GLU A 35 -6.72 0.75 10.85
C GLU A 35 -6.68 -0.20 9.65
N TYR A 36 -5.52 -0.26 8.99
CA TYR A 36 -5.24 -1.29 7.98
C TYR A 36 -5.07 -2.65 8.65
N CYS A 37 -5.64 -3.66 8.03
CA CYS A 37 -5.51 -5.02 8.52
C CYS A 37 -4.26 -5.70 7.96
N ARG A 38 -3.72 -6.65 8.73
CA ARG A 38 -2.69 -7.56 8.21
C ARG A 38 -3.28 -8.41 7.10
N HIS A 39 -2.73 -8.28 5.89
CA HIS A 39 -3.12 -9.13 4.79
C HIS A 39 -2.58 -10.56 5.04
N PRO A 40 -3.38 -11.63 4.96
CA PRO A 40 -2.94 -12.98 5.32
C PRO A 40 -1.71 -13.47 4.52
N ALA A 41 -1.57 -12.99 3.29
CA ALA A 41 -0.44 -13.33 2.42
C ALA A 41 0.79 -12.40 2.58
N CYS A 42 0.67 -11.29 3.33
CA CYS A 42 1.70 -10.24 3.35
C CYS A 42 1.84 -9.60 4.73
N HIS A 43 3.04 -9.67 5.29
CA HIS A 43 3.35 -9.05 6.57
C HIS A 43 3.93 -7.64 6.36
N PHE A 44 3.11 -6.60 6.56
CA PHE A 44 3.56 -5.21 6.46
C PHE A 44 4.57 -4.82 7.57
N ALA A 45 4.53 -5.51 8.71
CA ALA A 45 5.26 -5.21 9.94
C ALA A 45 6.71 -5.73 10.03
N CYS A 46 7.23 -6.49 9.06
CA CYS A 46 8.62 -7.00 9.11
C CYS A 46 9.63 -6.00 8.57
N MET A 47 9.15 -4.81 8.23
CA MET A 47 9.97 -3.70 7.79
C MET A 47 9.98 -2.69 8.91
N GLY A 48 11.09 -2.59 9.64
CA GLY A 48 11.22 -1.72 10.81
C GLY A 48 10.56 -0.36 10.57
N ASN A 49 9.46 -0.12 11.28
CA ASN A 49 8.60 1.07 11.38
C ASN A 49 8.25 1.89 10.11
N SER A 50 8.78 1.60 8.93
CA SER A 50 8.57 2.41 7.72
C SER A 50 8.97 1.70 6.42
N GLY A 51 9.76 0.62 6.42
CA GLY A 51 10.29 0.06 5.16
C GLY A 51 11.23 0.98 4.40
N SER A 52 11.76 2.01 5.06
CA SER A 52 12.80 2.91 4.56
C SER A 52 14.11 2.19 4.22
N GLU A 53 14.41 1.08 4.89
CA GLU A 53 15.61 0.26 4.66
C GLU A 53 15.40 -0.85 3.61
N TYR A 54 14.22 -0.94 3.01
CA TYR A 54 13.95 -1.97 2.01
C TYR A 54 14.57 -1.60 0.66
N HIS A 55 15.57 -2.38 0.27
CA HIS A 55 16.25 -2.27 -1.03
C HIS A 55 15.94 -3.44 -1.97
N GLY A 56 14.88 -4.21 -1.69
CA GLY A 56 14.46 -5.30 -2.58
C GLY A 56 13.87 -4.80 -3.90
N ASN A 57 13.59 -5.75 -4.78
CA ASN A 57 13.21 -5.53 -6.19
C ASN A 57 11.75 -5.89 -6.49
N VAL A 58 10.90 -6.05 -5.46
CA VAL A 58 9.45 -6.23 -5.68
C VAL A 58 8.91 -5.02 -6.43
N SER A 59 8.23 -5.27 -7.55
CA SER A 59 7.66 -4.27 -8.46
C SER A 59 6.19 -4.55 -8.79
N GLU A 60 5.54 -5.35 -7.95
CA GLU A 60 4.13 -5.73 -8.08
C GLU A 60 3.41 -5.48 -6.76
N THR A 61 2.19 -5.00 -6.86
CA THR A 61 1.33 -4.74 -5.71
C THR A 61 0.79 -6.04 -5.13
N ILE A 62 0.16 -5.96 -3.95
CA ILE A 62 -0.46 -7.10 -3.28
C ILE A 62 -1.56 -7.79 -4.11
N ARG A 63 -2.14 -7.08 -5.08
CA ARG A 63 -3.13 -7.60 -6.02
C ARG A 63 -2.55 -7.93 -7.39
N GLY A 64 -1.22 -7.92 -7.53
CA GLY A 64 -0.52 -8.24 -8.77
C GLY A 64 -0.57 -7.13 -9.82
N LYS A 65 -0.81 -5.86 -9.43
CA LYS A 65 -0.70 -4.74 -10.38
C LYS A 65 0.75 -4.37 -10.56
N THR A 66 1.13 -4.06 -11.80
CA THR A 66 2.48 -3.60 -12.11
C THR A 66 2.69 -2.19 -11.58
N CYS A 67 3.77 -2.00 -10.82
CA CYS A 67 4.17 -0.70 -10.34
C CYS A 67 4.62 0.21 -11.50
N GLN A 68 4.23 1.47 -11.42
CA GLN A 68 4.74 2.55 -12.24
C GLN A 68 6.18 2.89 -11.82
N ARG A 69 7.03 3.21 -12.79
CA ARG A 69 8.38 3.71 -12.52
C ARG A 69 8.33 5.07 -11.85
N TRP A 70 9.19 5.28 -10.86
CA TRP A 70 9.25 6.52 -10.09
C TRP A 70 9.71 7.74 -10.92
N ASP A 71 10.39 7.52 -12.05
CA ASP A 71 10.83 8.57 -12.96
C ASP A 71 9.80 8.91 -14.07
N VAL A 72 8.63 8.27 -14.06
CA VAL A 72 7.54 8.51 -15.03
C VAL A 72 6.31 9.04 -14.32
N ASP A 73 5.49 9.84 -15.01
CA ASP A 73 4.20 10.36 -14.53
C ASP A 73 3.02 9.72 -15.31
N VAL A 74 2.80 8.41 -15.17
CA VAL A 74 1.54 7.79 -15.62
C VAL A 74 0.42 8.29 -14.72
N HIS A 75 0.60 8.09 -13.41
CA HIS A 75 -0.01 8.87 -12.36
C HIS A 75 0.94 9.99 -11.96
N MET A 76 0.47 11.24 -11.95
CA MET A 76 1.28 12.37 -11.51
C MET A 76 1.58 12.28 -10.02
N HIS A 77 2.84 12.49 -9.60
CA HIS A 77 3.21 12.41 -8.20
C HIS A 77 4.40 13.28 -7.79
N LYS A 78 4.51 13.54 -6.48
CA LYS A 78 5.56 14.39 -5.87
C LYS A 78 6.89 13.67 -5.59
N TYR A 79 6.87 12.35 -5.56
CA TYR A 79 8.05 11.55 -5.18
C TYR A 79 8.89 11.26 -6.42
N LYS A 80 10.08 11.86 -6.51
CA LYS A 80 10.91 11.79 -7.70
C LYS A 80 12.33 11.34 -7.36
N PRO A 81 12.99 10.51 -8.20
CA PRO A 81 14.33 10.01 -7.93
C PRO A 81 15.39 11.10 -7.73
N GLU A 82 15.19 12.30 -8.29
CA GLU A 82 16.07 13.45 -8.08
C GLU A 82 16.10 13.92 -6.62
N LYS A 83 15.01 13.71 -5.88
CA LYS A 83 14.88 14.07 -4.47
C LYS A 83 15.04 12.87 -3.53
N TYR A 84 14.64 11.68 -3.97
CA TYR A 84 14.61 10.45 -3.20
C TYR A 84 15.42 9.38 -3.94
N THR A 85 16.73 9.30 -3.66
CA THR A 85 17.67 8.45 -4.42
C THR A 85 17.40 6.96 -4.27
N GLU A 86 16.63 6.56 -3.25
CA GLU A 86 16.18 5.19 -3.00
C GLU A 86 15.09 4.71 -3.96
N LEU A 87 14.46 5.64 -4.68
CA LEU A 87 13.41 5.37 -5.67
C LEU A 87 14.03 4.90 -7.00
N VAL A 88 14.30 3.60 -7.05
CA VAL A 88 14.92 2.94 -8.20
C VAL A 88 13.87 2.17 -9.01
N GLU A 89 13.90 2.34 -10.33
CA GLU A 89 12.99 1.71 -11.29
C GLU A 89 11.51 1.89 -10.89
N ASN A 90 10.77 0.80 -10.73
CA ASN A 90 9.40 0.75 -10.23
C ASN A 90 9.29 -0.11 -8.96
N TYR A 91 10.38 -0.20 -8.18
CA TYR A 91 10.38 -1.03 -6.98
C TYR A 91 9.56 -0.40 -5.86
N CYS A 92 8.88 -1.23 -5.09
CA CYS A 92 8.06 -0.80 -3.97
C CYS A 92 8.93 -0.14 -2.89
N ARG A 93 8.50 1.05 -2.46
CA ARG A 93 9.22 1.90 -1.51
C ARG A 93 8.22 2.59 -0.59
N ASN A 94 8.72 3.20 0.48
CA ASN A 94 7.93 4.08 1.32
C ASN A 94 8.71 5.38 1.57
N PRO A 95 8.83 6.23 0.54
CA PRO A 95 9.58 7.48 0.66
C PRO A 95 8.91 8.37 1.71
N GLY A 96 9.66 8.70 2.76
CA GLY A 96 9.18 9.52 3.89
C GLY A 96 8.64 8.72 5.07
N GLY A 97 8.42 7.41 4.94
CA GLY A 97 7.94 6.58 6.05
C GLY A 97 6.51 6.88 6.51
N ASP A 98 5.75 7.61 5.69
CA ASP A 98 4.41 8.08 6.02
C ASP A 98 3.39 6.93 6.09
N GLU A 99 3.62 5.86 5.32
CA GLU A 99 2.75 4.70 5.27
C GLU A 99 3.26 3.54 6.15
N PRO A 100 2.40 2.61 6.58
CA PRO A 100 2.82 1.47 7.41
C PRO A 100 3.58 0.37 6.64
N GLY A 101 3.78 0.51 5.33
CA GLY A 101 4.41 -0.51 4.50
C GLY A 101 4.87 0.04 3.16
N LEU A 102 5.49 -0.83 2.35
CA LEU A 102 5.91 -0.47 1.01
C LEU A 102 4.73 -0.35 0.08
N TRP A 103 4.80 0.61 -0.81
CA TRP A 103 3.79 0.85 -1.82
C TRP A 103 4.46 1.31 -3.11
N CYS A 104 3.66 1.40 -4.16
CA CYS A 104 4.06 2.01 -5.41
C CYS A 104 2.85 2.66 -6.08
N TYR A 105 3.09 3.64 -6.94
CA TYR A 105 2.10 4.04 -7.94
C TYR A 105 1.87 2.86 -8.89
N THR A 106 0.65 2.69 -9.39
CA THR A 106 0.37 1.58 -10.31
C THR A 106 0.29 2.07 -11.76
N THR A 107 0.40 1.15 -12.71
CA THR A 107 0.15 1.48 -14.13
C THR A 107 -1.34 1.44 -14.50
N ASP A 108 -2.22 1.01 -13.59
CA ASP A 108 -3.66 0.95 -13.79
C ASP A 108 -4.27 2.35 -13.60
N PRO A 109 -4.98 2.90 -14.60
CA PRO A 109 -5.60 4.22 -14.50
C PRO A 109 -6.64 4.33 -13.38
N ASN A 110 -7.20 3.21 -12.93
CA ASN A 110 -8.21 3.19 -11.87
C ASN A 110 -7.60 3.04 -10.46
N THR A 111 -6.29 2.86 -10.34
CA THR A 111 -5.63 2.67 -9.05
C THR A 111 -4.38 3.52 -8.98
N TYR A 112 -4.51 4.65 -8.30
CA TYR A 112 -3.45 5.63 -8.18
C TYR A 112 -2.19 5.02 -7.56
N TRP A 113 -2.33 4.31 -6.43
CA TRP A 113 -1.26 3.58 -5.77
C TRP A 113 -1.84 2.37 -5.03
N GLU A 114 -0.98 1.43 -4.65
CA GLU A 114 -1.38 0.30 -3.83
C GLU A 114 -0.18 -0.23 -3.02
N PHE A 115 -0.47 -0.90 -1.90
CA PHE A 115 0.57 -1.57 -1.11
C PHE A 115 1.16 -2.75 -1.85
N CYS A 116 2.45 -2.99 -1.61
CA CYS A 116 3.16 -4.15 -2.10
C CYS A 116 3.28 -5.23 -1.04
N CYS A 117 3.43 -6.46 -1.51
CA CYS A 117 3.74 -7.60 -0.67
C CYS A 117 5.25 -7.81 -0.62
N ASN A 118 5.84 -7.88 0.58
CA ASN A 118 7.20 -8.39 0.72
C ASN A 118 7.16 -9.83 1.26
N PRO A 119 7.35 -10.86 0.42
CA PRO A 119 7.36 -12.26 0.87
C PRO A 119 8.62 -12.64 1.66
N ALA A 120 9.66 -11.78 1.69
CA ALA A 120 10.90 -12.04 2.44
C ALA A 120 10.80 -11.75 3.94
N CYS A 121 9.58 -11.57 4.45
CA CYS A 121 9.27 -11.36 5.85
C CYS A 121 8.86 -12.71 6.47
N PRO A 122 9.68 -13.31 7.36
CA PRO A 122 9.40 -14.62 7.96
C PRO A 122 8.16 -14.64 8.85
#